data_AF-A0A8T6CM74-F1
#
_entry.id   AF-A0A8T6CM74-F1
#
_cell.length_a   1.000
_cell.length_b   1.000
_cell.length_c   1.000
_cell.angle_alpha   90.00
_cell.angle_beta   90.00
_cell.angle_gamma   90.00
#
_symmetry.space_group_name_H-M   'P 1'
#
loop_
_entity.id
_entity.type
_entity.pdbx_description
1 polymer ?
#
loop_
_entity_poly.entity_id
_entity_poly.type
_entity_poly.pdbx_seq_one_letter_code
_entity_poly.pdbx_strand_id
1 'polypeptide(L)'
;MDIELAKLAVSIPWYVDGATYYEAIALRGLGNIAATDVDLARLIAGLSWFADGSFEEWNVAIGLRLLADTASTDIELGWTIARQWLADGISFSEASSLESLNELASRD
;
A
#
# COMPACT_ATOMS: atom_id res chain seq x y z
N MET A 1 12.49 1.90 -13.06
CA MET A 1 12.70 0.85 -12.03
C MET A 1 13.46 1.46 -10.89
N ASP A 2 12.87 1.52 -9.70
CA ASP A 2 13.49 2.06 -8.51
C ASP A 2 14.19 0.94 -7.72
N ILE A 3 15.52 0.94 -7.74
CA ILE A 3 16.33 -0.08 -7.09
C ILE A 3 16.29 0.06 -5.56
N GLU A 4 16.13 1.27 -5.04
CA GLU A 4 16.11 1.50 -3.59
C GLU A 4 14.80 1.01 -2.99
N LEU A 5 13.67 1.21 -3.67
CA LEU A 5 12.39 0.63 -3.27
C LEU A 5 12.42 -0.90 -3.28
N ALA A 6 13.04 -1.50 -4.30
CA ALA A 6 13.20 -2.96 -4.38
C ALA A 6 14.10 -3.50 -3.25
N LYS A 7 15.19 -2.80 -2.91
CA LYS A 7 16.06 -3.14 -1.77
C LYS A 7 15.31 -3.06 -0.44
N LEU A 8 14.48 -2.04 -0.27
CA LEU A 8 13.65 -1.91 0.92
C LEU A 8 12.67 -3.08 1.03
N ALA A 9 11.98 -3.41 -0.06
CA ALA A 9 11.01 -4.49 -0.10
C ALA A 9 11.60 -5.89 0.18
N VAL A 10 12.88 -6.13 -0.08
CA VAL A 10 13.55 -7.39 0.30
C VAL A 10 14.16 -7.37 1.71
N SER A 11 14.16 -6.19 2.37
CA SER A 11 14.67 -6.01 3.73
C SER A 11 13.59 -6.12 4.81
N ILE A 12 12.31 -6.07 4.42
CA ILE A 12 11.18 -6.26 5.34
C ILE A 12 11.06 -7.74 5.75
N PRO A 13 10.52 -8.03 6.96
CA PRO A 13 10.43 -9.39 7.48
C PRO A 13 9.79 -10.42 6.54
N TRP A 14 8.80 -10.01 5.74
CA TRP A 14 8.01 -10.87 4.85
C TRP A 14 8.87 -11.65 3.85
N TYR A 15 10.00 -11.07 3.43
CA TYR A 15 10.91 -11.75 2.51
C TYR A 15 11.83 -12.76 3.22
N VAL A 16 12.07 -12.55 4.53
CA VAL A 16 13.03 -13.31 5.33
C VAL A 16 12.44 -14.61 5.87
N ASP A 17 11.18 -14.59 6.32
CA ASP A 17 10.46 -15.77 6.84
C ASP A 17 9.57 -16.46 5.79
N GLY A 18 9.33 -15.79 4.67
CA GLY A 18 8.63 -16.32 3.51
C GLY A 18 7.23 -15.74 3.41
N ALA A 19 6.99 -14.98 2.34
CA ALA A 19 5.80 -14.17 2.20
C ALA A 19 4.51 -15.00 2.27
N THR A 20 3.59 -14.59 3.13
CA THR A 20 2.21 -15.09 3.11
C THR A 20 1.49 -14.64 1.85
N TYR A 21 0.30 -15.22 1.62
CA TYR A 21 -0.55 -14.80 0.51
C TYR A 21 -0.89 -13.30 0.56
N TYR A 22 -1.12 -12.76 1.76
CA TYR A 22 -1.50 -11.36 1.94
C TYR A 22 -0.31 -10.42 1.81
N GLU A 23 0.85 -10.78 2.34
CA GLU A 23 2.09 -10.02 2.14
C GLU A 23 2.47 -9.95 0.65
N ALA A 24 2.28 -11.04 -0.10
CA ALA A 24 2.48 -11.03 -1.56
C ALA A 24 1.51 -10.08 -2.28
N ILE A 25 0.25 -9.99 -1.84
CA ILE A 25 -0.72 -9.00 -2.36
C ILE A 25 -0.28 -7.58 -1.99
N ALA A 26 0.14 -7.35 -0.75
CA ALA A 26 0.62 -6.05 -0.29
C ALA A 26 1.83 -5.57 -1.11
N LEU A 27 2.82 -6.45 -1.35
CA LEU A 27 3.97 -6.16 -2.21
C LEU A 27 3.56 -5.86 -3.65
N ARG A 28 2.58 -6.60 -4.20
CA ARG A 28 2.04 -6.32 -5.53
C ARG A 28 1.34 -4.96 -5.57
N GLY A 29 0.57 -4.62 -4.53
CA GLY A 29 -0.06 -3.30 -4.37
C GLY A 29 0.97 -2.19 -4.36
N LEU A 30 2.04 -2.32 -3.56
CA LEU A 30 3.16 -1.37 -3.53
C LEU A 30 3.82 -1.24 -4.90
N GLY A 31 4.04 -2.36 -5.60
CA GLY A 31 4.59 -2.35 -6.97
C GLY A 31 3.71 -1.63 -7.98
N ASN A 32 2.39 -1.80 -7.88
CA ASN A 32 1.42 -1.08 -8.72
C ASN A 32 1.42 0.42 -8.39
N ILE A 33 1.46 0.80 -7.11
CA ILE A 33 1.60 2.21 -6.70
C ILE A 33 2.88 2.79 -7.28
N ALA A 34 4.02 2.08 -7.19
CA ALA A 34 5.29 2.55 -7.72
C ALA A 34 5.30 2.71 -9.25
N ALA A 35 4.46 1.95 -9.96
CA ALA A 35 4.29 2.11 -11.41
C ALA A 35 3.52 3.39 -11.77
N THR A 36 2.65 3.86 -10.87
CA THR A 36 1.91 5.13 -11.01
C THR A 36 2.71 6.32 -10.48
N ASP A 37 3.21 6.23 -9.25
CA ASP A 37 3.99 7.26 -8.55
C ASP A 37 4.97 6.59 -7.58
N VAL A 38 6.26 6.71 -7.91
CA VAL A 38 7.34 6.11 -7.13
C VAL A 38 7.52 6.78 -5.76
N ASP A 39 7.23 8.07 -5.64
CA ASP A 39 7.42 8.81 -4.40
C ASP A 39 6.33 8.47 -3.38
N LEU A 40 5.12 8.19 -3.86
CA LEU A 40 4.05 7.63 -3.03
C LEU A 40 4.42 6.25 -2.51
N ALA A 41 4.95 5.37 -3.37
CA ALA A 41 5.41 4.06 -2.95
C ALA A 41 6.57 4.13 -1.94
N ARG A 42 7.52 5.05 -2.15
CA ARG A 42 8.61 5.29 -1.19
C ARG A 42 8.11 5.78 0.16
N LEU A 43 7.10 6.67 0.17
CA LEU A 43 6.48 7.11 1.42
C LEU A 43 5.92 5.91 2.17
N ILE A 44 5.13 5.06 1.51
CA ILE A 44 4.49 3.91 2.14
C ILE A 44 5.53 2.92 2.67
N ALA A 45 6.52 2.61 1.85
CA ALA A 45 7.55 1.64 2.19
C ALA A 45 8.42 2.13 3.37
N GLY A 46 8.53 3.44 3.57
CA GLY A 46 9.22 4.06 4.69
C GLY A 46 8.41 4.15 6.00
N LEU A 47 7.13 3.74 6.01
CA LEU A 47 6.32 3.72 7.22
C LEU A 47 6.77 2.58 8.14
N SER A 48 6.81 2.85 9.45
CA SER A 48 7.35 1.91 10.43
C SER A 48 6.65 0.56 10.41
N TRP A 49 5.31 0.56 10.39
CA TRP A 49 4.49 -0.66 10.35
C TRP A 49 4.74 -1.50 9.08
N PHE A 50 5.07 -0.85 7.95
CA PHE A 50 5.37 -1.57 6.71
C PHE A 50 6.76 -2.19 6.79
N ALA A 51 7.73 -1.43 7.31
CA ALA A 51 9.12 -1.85 7.40
C ALA A 51 9.37 -2.93 8.48
N ASP A 52 8.65 -2.88 9.60
CA ASP A 52 8.82 -3.81 10.72
C ASP A 52 7.88 -5.02 10.69
N GLY A 53 6.94 -5.07 9.74
CA GLY A 53 6.01 -6.19 9.59
C GLY A 53 4.85 -6.20 10.58
N SER A 54 4.68 -5.17 11.41
CA SER A 54 3.68 -5.15 12.49
C SER A 54 2.31 -4.64 12.02
N PHE A 55 1.53 -5.51 11.36
CA PHE A 55 0.17 -5.18 10.92
C PHE A 55 -0.72 -6.42 10.76
N GLU A 56 -2.02 -6.17 10.65
CA GLU A 56 -3.00 -7.18 10.24
C GLU A 56 -2.91 -7.40 8.73
N GLU A 57 -2.37 -8.55 8.32
CA GLU A 57 -1.96 -8.81 6.93
C GLU A 57 -3.06 -8.54 5.90
N TRP A 58 -4.29 -8.93 6.21
CA TRP A 58 -5.45 -8.73 5.35
C TRP A 58 -5.73 -7.24 5.09
N ASN A 59 -5.65 -6.39 6.13
CA ASN A 59 -5.99 -4.97 6.01
C ASN A 59 -4.99 -4.25 5.11
N VAL A 60 -3.69 -4.57 5.26
CA VAL A 60 -2.64 -3.97 4.43
C VAL A 60 -2.72 -4.48 2.99
N ALA A 61 -2.97 -5.78 2.78
CA ALA A 61 -3.13 -6.35 1.45
C ALA A 61 -4.27 -5.67 0.67
N ILE A 62 -5.45 -5.55 1.30
CA ILE A 62 -6.61 -4.90 0.68
C ILE A 62 -6.38 -3.39 0.54
N GLY A 63 -5.88 -2.74 1.59
CA GLY A 63 -5.66 -1.30 1.61
C GLY A 63 -4.68 -0.85 0.53
N LEU A 64 -3.54 -1.53 0.38
CA LEU A 64 -2.56 -1.18 -0.66
C LEU A 64 -3.04 -1.52 -2.07
N ARG A 65 -3.83 -2.60 -2.24
CA ARG A 65 -4.47 -2.90 -3.53
C ARG A 65 -5.43 -1.78 -3.94
N LEU A 66 -6.32 -1.38 -3.05
CA LEU A 66 -7.34 -0.35 -3.33
C LEU A 66 -6.71 1.04 -3.47
N LEU A 67 -5.67 1.33 -2.69
CA LEU A 67 -4.88 2.55 -2.85
C LEU A 67 -4.19 2.58 -4.22
N ALA A 68 -3.66 1.45 -4.71
CA ALA A 68 -3.10 1.38 -6.05
C ALA A 68 -4.14 1.68 -7.13
N ASP A 69 -5.33 1.08 -7.03
CA ASP A 69 -6.45 1.30 -7.95
C ASP A 69 -6.88 2.78 -7.91
N THR A 70 -7.02 3.35 -6.71
CA THR A 70 -7.39 4.76 -6.51
C THR A 70 -6.33 5.69 -7.08
N ALA A 71 -5.04 5.48 -6.77
CA ALA A 71 -3.94 6.30 -7.27
C ALA A 71 -3.81 6.24 -8.80
N SER A 72 -4.14 5.09 -9.40
CA SER A 72 -4.16 4.93 -10.86
C SER A 72 -5.28 5.72 -11.54
N THR A 73 -6.36 6.00 -10.80
CA THR A 73 -7.49 6.81 -11.26
C THR A 73 -7.22 8.30 -11.01
N ASP A 74 -6.83 8.64 -9.78
CA ASP A 74 -6.48 9.98 -9.34
C ASP A 74 -5.33 9.91 -8.32
N ILE A 75 -4.16 10.41 -8.75
CA ILE A 75 -2.96 10.38 -7.92
C ILE A 75 -3.06 11.34 -6.71
N GLU A 76 -3.77 12.46 -6.82
CA GLU A 76 -3.94 13.39 -5.69
C GLU A 76 -4.81 12.77 -4.59
N LEU A 77 -5.84 12.01 -4.99
CA LEU A 77 -6.65 11.23 -4.05
C LEU A 77 -5.82 10.14 -3.37
N GLY A 78 -4.98 9.42 -4.13
CA GLY A 78 -4.04 8.43 -3.57
C GLY A 78 -3.09 9.04 -2.53
N TRP A 79 -2.49 10.20 -2.83
CA TRP A 79 -1.66 10.94 -1.87
C TRP A 79 -2.44 11.38 -0.63
N THR A 80 -3.68 11.82 -0.79
CA THR A 80 -4.53 12.26 0.32
C THR A 80 -4.81 11.12 1.29
N ILE A 81 -5.19 9.96 0.76
CA ILE A 81 -5.41 8.75 1.56
C ILE A 81 -4.13 8.34 2.29
N ALA A 82 -2.99 8.24 1.58
CA ALA A 82 -1.74 7.81 2.18
C ALA A 82 -1.29 8.72 3.33
N ARG A 83 -1.49 10.03 3.21
CA ARG A 83 -1.14 10.97 4.28
C ARG A 83 -2.07 10.92 5.48
N GLN A 84 -3.35 10.60 5.28
CA GLN A 84 -4.33 10.63 6.35
C GLN A 84 -4.48 9.30 7.08
N TRP A 85 -4.45 8.18 6.36
CA TRP A 85 -4.84 6.88 6.90
C TRP A 85 -3.68 5.92 7.09
N LEU A 86 -2.56 6.11 6.38
CA LEU A 86 -1.47 5.13 6.45
C LEU A 86 -0.43 5.48 7.52
N ALA A 87 -0.52 6.62 8.23
CA ALA A 87 0.54 7.05 9.15
C ALA A 87 0.76 6.07 10.32
N ASP A 88 -0.30 5.43 10.81
CA ASP A 88 -0.32 4.55 11.99
C ASP A 88 -0.70 3.09 11.67
N GLY A 89 -0.78 2.74 10.39
CA GLY A 89 -1.15 1.41 9.89
C GLY A 89 -2.37 1.50 8.98
N ILE A 90 -3.02 0.38 8.69
CA ILE A 90 -4.32 0.36 8.01
C ILE A 90 -5.28 -0.45 8.86
N SER A 91 -6.27 0.21 9.43
CA SER A 91 -7.33 -0.45 10.18
C SER A 91 -8.33 -1.15 9.25
N PHE A 92 -9.11 -2.07 9.82
CA PHE A 92 -10.20 -2.72 9.09
C PHE A 92 -11.21 -1.71 8.52
N SER A 93 -11.58 -0.71 9.31
CA SER A 93 -12.55 0.32 8.89
C SER A 93 -12.03 1.20 7.76
N GLU A 94 -10.74 1.53 7.77
CA GLU A 94 -10.10 2.28 6.68
C GLU A 94 -10.00 1.44 5.41
N ALA A 95 -9.61 0.17 5.52
CA ALA A 95 -9.59 -0.76 4.38
C ALA A 95 -10.98 -0.93 3.74
N SER A 96 -12.05 -1.05 4.56
CA SER A 96 -13.42 -1.09 4.05
C SER A 96 -13.88 0.25 3.44
N SER A 97 -13.46 1.37 4.03
CA SER A 97 -13.82 2.70 3.51
C SER A 97 -13.12 2.99 2.17
N LEU A 98 -11.90 2.48 1.99
CA LEU A 98 -11.18 2.52 0.72
C LEU A 98 -11.94 1.83 -0.42
N GLU A 99 -12.66 0.75 -0.13
CA GLU A 99 -13.44 0.05 -1.14
C GLU A 99 -14.56 0.95 -1.67
N SER A 100 -15.26 1.64 -0.77
CA SER A 100 -16.29 2.62 -1.13
C SER A 100 -15.72 3.81 -1.90
N LEU A 101 -14.55 4.32 -1.50
CA LEU A 101 -13.88 5.41 -2.22
C LEU A 101 -13.45 5.00 -3.63
N ASN A 102 -12.91 3.80 -3.78
CA ASN A 102 -12.50 3.27 -5.09
C ASN A 102 -13.72 3.08 -6.01
N GLU A 103 -14.84 2.57 -5.47
CA GLU A 103 -16.08 2.50 -6.24
C GLU A 103 -16.57 3.88 -6.70
N LEU A 104 -16.49 4.91 -5.85
CA LEU A 104 -16.86 6.27 -6.21
C LEU A 104 -15.92 6.85 -7.27
N ALA A 105 -14.61 6.66 -7.12
CA ALA A 105 -13.62 7.12 -8.09
C ALA A 105 -13.79 6.46 -9.46
N SER A 106 -14.23 5.19 -9.50
CA SER A 106 -14.48 4.47 -10.76
C SER A 106 -15.76 4.86 -11.52
N ARG A 107 -16.61 5.70 -10.92
CA ARG A 107 -17.90 6.13 -11.50
C ARG A 107 -17.85 7.50 -12.18
N ASP A 108 -16.71 8.20 -12.11
CA ASP A 108 -16.44 9.44 -12.83
C ASP A 108 -15.87 9.15 -14.23
#